data_AF-A0A9E5ZQ75-F1
#
_entry.id   AF-A0A9E5ZQ75-F1
#
_cell.length_a   1.000
_cell.length_b   1.000
_cell.length_c   1.000
_cell.angle_alpha   90.00
_cell.angle_beta   90.00
_cell.angle_gamma   90.00
#
_symmetry.space_group_name_H-M   'P 1'
#
loop_
_entity.id
_entity.type
_entity.pdbx_description
1 polymer ?
#
loop_
_entity_poly.entity_id
_entity_poly.type
_entity_poly.pdbx_seq_one_letter_code
_entity_poly.pdbx_strand_id
1 'polypeptide(L)'
;MRTLVLISAIVFSSFSFSNDKIVIDKKACKYVQERISLIEKFHSLEEGYSFELLSASKFLSKITSFKSKSKYSYKSIGDAKENDINTWKTWFEGNKHLLYWDDQLKTVRVR
;
A
#
# COMPACT_ATOMS: atom_id res chain seq x y z
N MET A 1 -53.44 6.02 35.81
CA MET A 1 -52.19 6.07 35.00
C MET A 1 -51.23 5.01 35.52
N ARG A 2 -51.01 3.94 34.77
CA ARG A 2 -49.96 2.94 35.06
C ARG A 2 -49.14 2.78 33.80
N THR A 3 -47.92 3.30 33.84
CA THR A 3 -46.96 3.31 32.74
C THR A 3 -46.35 1.92 32.60
N LEU A 4 -46.60 1.24 31.49
CA LEU A 4 -45.91 0.01 31.12
C LEU A 4 -44.57 0.38 30.48
N VAL A 5 -43.47 0.01 31.14
CA VAL A 5 -42.12 0.15 30.59
C VAL A 5 -41.86 -1.04 29.67
N LEU A 6 -41.79 -0.76 28.36
CA LEU A 6 -41.35 -1.71 27.33
C LEU A 6 -39.83 -1.87 27.43
N ILE A 7 -39.36 -3.02 27.91
CA ILE A 7 -37.96 -3.41 27.84
C ILE A 7 -37.75 -4.09 26.50
N SER A 8 -37.21 -3.36 25.52
CA SER A 8 -36.72 -3.94 24.27
C SER A 8 -35.40 -4.66 24.54
N ALA A 9 -35.44 -5.99 24.56
CA ALA A 9 -34.24 -6.82 24.56
C ALA A 9 -33.54 -6.69 23.21
N ILE A 10 -32.46 -5.91 23.15
CA ILE A 10 -31.56 -5.85 22.01
C ILE A 10 -30.76 -7.16 22.02
N VAL A 11 -31.13 -8.10 21.15
CA VAL A 11 -30.32 -9.28 20.89
C VAL A 11 -29.15 -8.84 20.02
N PHE A 12 -27.99 -8.62 20.63
CA PHE A 12 -26.73 -8.50 19.89
C PHE A 12 -26.39 -9.89 19.32
N SER A 13 -26.81 -10.15 18.09
CA SER A 13 -26.24 -11.21 17.28
C SER A 13 -24.74 -10.97 17.18
N SER A 14 -23.98 -11.83 17.86
CA SER A 14 -22.53 -11.81 17.84
C SER A 14 -22.07 -12.00 16.39
N PHE A 15 -21.58 -10.93 15.77
CA PHE A 15 -20.86 -11.02 14.50
C PHE A 15 -19.66 -11.94 14.75
N SER A 16 -19.73 -13.17 14.24
CA SER A 16 -18.56 -14.04 14.21
C SER A 16 -17.58 -13.45 13.22
N PHE A 17 -16.58 -12.71 13.72
CA PHE A 17 -15.38 -12.45 12.94
C PHE A 17 -14.75 -13.81 12.62
N SER A 18 -14.86 -14.24 11.37
CA SER A 18 -14.06 -15.37 10.89
C SER A 18 -12.60 -14.96 11.08
N ASN A 19 -11.90 -15.64 11.97
CA ASN A 19 -10.45 -15.54 12.11
C ASN A 19 -9.80 -16.24 10.91
N ASP A 20 -10.09 -15.77 9.70
CA ASP A 20 -9.35 -16.13 8.51
C ASP A 20 -7.93 -15.65 8.78
N LYS A 21 -7.02 -16.60 9.02
CA LYS A 21 -5.60 -16.29 9.20
C LYS A 21 -5.17 -15.42 8.03
N ILE A 22 -4.76 -14.19 8.30
CA ILE A 22 -4.25 -13.29 7.29
C ILE A 22 -3.00 -13.94 6.69
N VAL A 23 -3.14 -14.54 5.50
CA VAL A 23 -2.02 -15.13 4.77
C VAL A 23 -1.33 -14.01 3.99
N ILE A 24 -0.16 -13.61 4.47
CA ILE A 24 0.69 -12.64 3.79
C ILE A 24 1.47 -13.33 2.66
N ASP A 25 1.29 -12.86 1.43
CA ASP A 25 2.14 -13.27 0.31
C ASP A 25 3.53 -12.63 0.45
N LYS A 26 4.49 -13.43 0.91
CA LYS A 26 5.88 -13.00 1.14
C LYS A 26 6.56 -12.53 -0.16
N LYS A 27 6.23 -13.14 -1.30
CA LYS A 27 6.83 -12.77 -2.60
C LYS A 27 6.32 -11.41 -3.04
N ALA A 28 5.02 -11.18 -2.92
CA ALA A 28 4.42 -9.88 -3.22
C ALA A 28 4.95 -8.78 -2.30
N CYS A 29 5.03 -9.05 -1.00
CA CYS A 29 5.57 -8.08 -0.03
C CYS A 29 7.02 -7.72 -0.32
N LYS A 30 7.88 -8.73 -0.57
CA LYS A 30 9.28 -8.51 -0.90
C LYS A 30 9.42 -7.63 -2.15
N TYR A 31 8.63 -7.90 -3.20
CA TYR A 31 8.67 -7.12 -4.42
C TYR A 31 8.32 -5.64 -4.17
N VAL A 32 7.27 -5.35 -3.40
CA VAL A 32 6.89 -3.96 -3.07
C VAL A 32 7.97 -3.27 -2.24
N GLN A 33 8.53 -3.96 -1.23
CA GLN A 33 9.61 -3.42 -0.40
C GLN A 33 10.84 -3.07 -1.24
N GLU A 34 11.24 -3.93 -2.17
CA GLU A 34 12.37 -3.65 -3.08
C GLU A 34 12.14 -2.40 -3.93
N ARG A 35 10.90 -2.14 -4.37
CA ARG A 35 10.57 -0.91 -5.12
C ARG A 35 10.60 0.33 -4.25
N ILE A 36 10.12 0.26 -3.00
CA ILE A 36 10.22 1.36 -2.04
C ILE A 36 11.70 1.66 -1.74
N SER A 37 12.49 0.64 -1.43
CA SER A 37 13.93 0.79 -1.15
C SER A 37 14.71 1.32 -2.34
N LEU A 38 14.31 0.98 -3.57
CA LEU A 38 14.92 1.54 -4.77
C LEU A 38 14.72 3.06 -4.79
N ILE A 39 13.50 3.55 -4.59
CA ILE A 39 13.22 4.99 -4.58
C ILE A 39 13.95 5.69 -3.42
N GLU A 40 13.98 5.07 -2.25
CA GLU A 40 14.69 5.58 -1.08
C GLU A 40 16.21 5.75 -1.31
N LYS A 41 16.85 4.78 -1.97
CA LYS A 41 18.28 4.88 -2.34
C LYS A 41 18.56 6.05 -3.28
N PHE A 42 17.66 6.32 -4.23
CA PHE A 42 17.83 7.43 -5.17
C PHE A 42 17.47 8.80 -4.57
N HIS A 43 16.62 8.84 -3.53
CA HIS A 43 16.34 10.08 -2.79
C HIS A 43 17.60 10.66 -2.12
N SER A 44 18.56 9.82 -1.74
CA SER A 44 19.80 10.23 -1.08
C SER A 44 20.97 10.58 -2.01
N LEU A 45 20.79 10.53 -3.35
CA LEU A 45 21.86 10.75 -4.32
C LEU A 45 21.68 12.09 -5.06
N GLU A 46 22.80 12.78 -5.34
CA GLU A 46 22.82 14.05 -6.10
C GLU A 46 22.45 13.87 -7.59
N GLU A 47 22.75 12.70 -8.15
CA GLU A 47 22.35 12.28 -9.50
C GLU A 47 21.58 10.96 -9.41
N GLY A 48 20.52 10.77 -10.19
CA GLY A 48 19.72 9.55 -9.98
C GLY A 48 18.47 9.45 -10.83
N TYR A 49 18.62 9.77 -12.10
CA TYR A 49 17.67 9.27 -13.06
C TYR A 49 17.94 7.77 -13.33
N SER A 50 17.11 6.95 -12.70
CA SER A 50 16.84 5.52 -12.94
C SER A 50 15.82 5.14 -14.00
N PHE A 51 16.07 4.26 -14.98
CA PHE A 51 14.94 3.55 -15.62
C PHE A 51 14.15 2.75 -14.56
N GLU A 52 14.90 2.15 -13.64
CA GLU A 52 14.40 1.37 -12.51
C GLU A 52 13.64 2.25 -11.52
N LEU A 53 14.07 3.50 -11.30
CA LEU A 53 13.37 4.47 -10.46
C LEU A 53 11.99 4.82 -11.01
N LEU A 54 11.93 5.17 -12.30
CA LEU A 54 10.68 5.48 -12.98
C LEU A 54 9.73 4.27 -12.97
N SER A 55 10.28 3.08 -13.22
CA SER A 55 9.53 1.82 -13.18
C SER A 55 8.96 1.55 -11.77
N ALA A 56 9.78 1.70 -10.73
CA ALA A 56 9.37 1.53 -9.34
C ALA A 56 8.25 2.51 -8.95
N SER A 57 8.42 3.80 -9.25
CA SER A 57 7.41 4.82 -8.94
C SER A 57 6.08 4.54 -9.65
N LYS A 58 6.11 4.25 -10.97
CA LYS A 58 4.90 3.93 -11.73
C LYS A 58 4.18 2.71 -11.17
N PHE A 59 4.94 1.68 -10.80
CA PHE A 59 4.39 0.48 -10.18
C PHE A 59 3.71 0.80 -8.84
N LEU A 60 4.38 1.52 -7.93
CA LEU A 60 3.81 1.89 -6.64
C LEU A 60 2.56 2.77 -6.79
N SER A 61 2.60 3.75 -7.70
CA SER A 61 1.42 4.57 -8.02
C SER A 61 0.24 3.75 -8.54
N LYS A 62 0.51 2.69 -9.32
CA LYS A 62 -0.54 1.80 -9.84
C LYS A 62 -1.19 0.98 -8.73
N ILE A 63 -0.41 0.38 -7.83
CA ILE A 63 -0.97 -0.49 -6.79
C ILE A 63 -1.61 0.29 -5.63
N THR A 64 -1.16 1.52 -5.38
CA THR A 64 -1.71 2.37 -4.31
C THR A 64 -2.83 3.28 -4.78
N SER A 65 -3.00 3.44 -6.11
CA SER A 65 -3.79 4.52 -6.73
C SER A 65 -3.34 5.93 -6.33
N PHE A 66 -2.22 6.08 -5.62
CA PHE A 66 -1.63 7.38 -5.30
C PHE A 66 -0.80 7.85 -6.49
N LYS A 67 -1.18 8.98 -7.07
CA LYS A 67 -0.30 9.68 -7.99
C LYS A 67 0.81 10.32 -7.16
N SER A 68 2.05 9.92 -7.44
CA SER A 68 3.22 10.62 -6.92
C SER A 68 3.07 12.13 -7.14
N LYS A 69 3.30 12.92 -6.09
CA LYS A 69 3.35 14.39 -6.19
C LYS A 69 4.67 14.84 -6.83
N SER A 70 5.67 13.97 -6.79
CA SER A 70 6.96 14.12 -7.45
C SER A 70 6.87 13.82 -8.94
N LYS A 71 7.35 14.75 -9.78
CA LYS A 71 7.49 14.55 -11.22
C LYS A 71 8.79 13.78 -11.48
N TYR A 72 8.74 12.45 -11.42
CA TYR A 72 9.87 11.62 -11.86
C TYR A 72 10.03 11.78 -13.39
N SER A 73 11.00 12.60 -13.83
CA SER A 73 11.21 12.93 -15.25
C SER A 73 12.66 12.72 -15.68
N TYR A 74 12.89 12.62 -17.00
CA TYR A 74 14.21 12.42 -17.62
C TYR A 74 15.23 13.53 -17.30
N LYS A 75 14.77 14.73 -16.90
CA LYS A 75 15.63 15.92 -16.72
C LYS A 75 15.87 16.36 -15.28
N SER A 76 15.25 15.72 -14.30
CA SER A 76 15.54 15.99 -12.90
C SER A 76 15.05 14.86 -12.02
N ILE A 77 15.94 14.36 -11.14
CA ILE A 77 15.47 14.14 -9.77
C ILE A 77 15.51 15.51 -9.13
N GLY A 78 14.36 16.10 -8.96
CA GLY A 78 14.21 17.24 -8.08
C GLY A 78 12.89 17.01 -7.40
N ASP A 79 12.95 16.66 -6.12
CA ASP A 79 11.80 16.50 -5.25
C ASP A 79 10.98 15.23 -5.46
N ALA A 80 11.60 14.05 -5.45
CA ALA A 80 10.95 12.95 -4.72
C ALA A 80 10.76 13.48 -3.30
N LYS A 81 9.58 14.00 -2.94
CA LYS A 81 9.42 14.56 -1.59
C LYS A 81 9.49 13.38 -0.64
N GLU A 82 10.23 13.49 0.46
CA GLU A 82 10.25 12.49 1.53
C GLU A 82 8.82 12.02 1.90
N ASN A 83 7.86 12.94 1.79
CA ASN A 83 6.43 12.69 1.91
C ASN A 83 5.87 11.56 1.01
N ASP A 84 6.33 11.40 -0.23
CA ASP A 84 5.85 10.38 -1.16
C ASP A 84 6.36 8.98 -0.76
N ILE A 85 7.62 8.88 -0.29
CA ILE A 85 8.19 7.63 0.25
C ILE A 85 7.45 7.23 1.52
N ASN A 86 7.24 8.16 2.45
CA ASN A 86 6.52 7.91 3.70
C ASN A 86 5.05 7.52 3.44
N THR A 87 4.42 8.08 2.41
CA THR A 87 3.08 7.68 1.97
C THR A 87 3.05 6.22 1.53
N TRP A 88 4.00 5.77 0.70
CA TRP A 88 4.06 4.38 0.26
C TRP A 88 4.42 3.40 1.38
N LYS A 89 5.32 3.77 2.30
CA LYS A 89 5.65 2.96 3.49
C LYS A 89 4.42 2.75 4.37
N THR A 90 3.71 3.84 4.69
CA THR A 90 2.48 3.79 5.51
C THR A 90 1.41 2.94 4.84
N TRP A 91 1.21 3.14 3.53
CA TRP A 91 0.26 2.33 2.77
C TRP A 91 0.64 0.85 2.76
N PHE A 92 1.91 0.53 2.54
CA PHE A 92 2.39 -0.85 2.53
C PHE A 92 2.10 -1.55 3.86
N GLU A 93 2.43 -0.93 5.00
CA GLU A 93 2.15 -1.54 6.30
C GLU A 93 0.66 -1.78 6.55
N GLY A 94 -0.19 -0.85 6.13
CA GLY A 94 -1.64 -0.98 6.25
C GLY A 94 -2.27 -2.00 5.29
N ASN A 95 -1.64 -2.29 4.14
CA ASN A 95 -2.26 -3.04 3.04
C ASN A 95 -1.50 -4.31 2.64
N LYS A 96 -0.37 -4.65 3.27
CA LYS A 96 0.47 -5.81 2.91
C LYS A 96 -0.28 -7.16 2.90
N HIS A 97 -1.37 -7.25 3.66
CA HIS A 97 -2.25 -8.42 3.71
C HIS A 97 -3.17 -8.57 2.48
N LEU A 98 -3.36 -7.49 1.72
CA LEU A 98 -4.14 -7.47 0.47
C LEU A 98 -3.27 -7.73 -0.76
N LEU A 99 -1.94 -7.76 -0.60
CA LEU A 99 -1.00 -7.98 -1.68
C LEU A 99 -0.96 -9.46 -2.05
N TYR A 100 -0.94 -9.74 -3.35
CA TYR A 100 -0.69 -11.07 -3.88
C TYR A 100 0.14 -11.00 -5.17
N TRP A 101 0.90 -12.06 -5.41
CA TRP A 101 1.64 -12.24 -6.65
C TRP A 101 0.71 -12.79 -7.73
N ASP A 102 0.59 -12.04 -8.83
CA ASP A 102 -0.10 -12.47 -10.04
C ASP A 102 0.89 -13.23 -10.93
N ASP A 103 0.75 -14.56 -10.98
CA ASP A 103 1.65 -15.42 -11.77
C ASP A 103 1.48 -15.29 -13.28
N GLN A 104 0.35 -14.78 -13.77
CA GLN A 104 0.14 -14.55 -15.19
C GLN A 104 0.84 -13.27 -15.63
N LEU A 105 0.67 -12.20 -14.85
CA LEU A 105 1.25 -10.88 -15.13
C LEU A 105 2.67 -10.72 -14.58
N LYS A 106 3.17 -11.69 -13.82
CA LYS A 106 4.47 -11.68 -13.14
C LYS A 106 4.69 -10.38 -12.35
N THR A 107 3.67 -9.94 -11.62
CA THR A 107 3.68 -8.68 -10.86
C THR A 107 2.80 -8.77 -9.62
N VAL A 108 2.82 -7.74 -8.78
CA VAL A 108 1.96 -7.65 -7.59
C VAL A 108 0.64 -6.98 -7.93
N ARG A 109 -0.44 -7.49 -7.35
CA ARG A 109 -1.76 -6.87 -7.36
C ARG A 109 -2.33 -6.76 -5.95
N VAL A 110 -3.36 -5.94 -5.83
CA VAL A 110 -4.15 -5.73 -4.62
C VAL A 110 -5.50 -6.44 -4.82
N ARG A 111 -5.97 -7.14 -3.79
CA ARG A 111 -7.28 -7.80 -3.78
C ARG A 111 -8.43 -6.80 -3.81
#